data_AF-A0A328U4T1-F1
#
_entry.id   AF-A0A328U4T1-F1
#
_cell.length_a   1.000
_cell.length_b   1.000
_cell.length_c   1.000
_cell.angle_alpha   90.00
_cell.angle_beta   90.00
_cell.angle_gamma   90.00
#
_symmetry.space_group_name_H-M   'P 1'
#
loop_
_entity.id
_entity.type
_entity.pdbx_description
1 polymer ?
#
loop_
_entity_poly.entity_id
_entity_poly.type
_entity_poly.pdbx_seq_one_letter_code
_entity_poly.pdbx_strand_id
1 'polypeptide(L)'
;MLATVANNTFRWWVMLDKVLKKLSESPDFQSQRIEICGLHLELYALSSLVDVSATVLRLKETASADSYTWEQLKLALSAEEAAEAADHVQGILEGRALLVNEAGSRAAWIQPESQNLNRSIDTPNNQNILLSSQTGFIEDIMTNLGLIRSDLRTAHLKQAHVLVGSSHKHRMIVLSLDNAADSALFADCESAIRSHANEDFASVRQVMRWLRQQPLWSPLPGYSRTESPHEAVHYLKQGRIVLLIEGYPEALVIPAHIYDLFISNIDRDLPAALSIMLVFFRVLGALIAIIAPAAYVALVSINPDVMKVELIYSIAKTRVGVPYPSLTEALILLFIIEMLLEAIVRLPKSIGPAMTMVGGIILGQAVVEARLVSNLLIIVLAASTIANFTIIGYQFALTVRLWRYIMLFFATLFGPLGIVCGLYLLLSLISTTTMLSKPFMSTSSPKAGIRPDEARYLDLRAVYCASIRPAHVYFPPERYPIPVFRPLVDGCTWMAAPGRLALAARRGIQGGKRGPAGLHIEVKKSTSAYLARGVDDKQYLRHSFDYSRPFAVTETIFFTEYAALGINGAAARLIHVYFVCRAQFVIASFLACRDFWTSARVD
;
A
#
# COMPACT_ATOMS: atom_id res chain seq x y z
N MET A 1 46.81 -35.44 35.69
CA MET A 1 45.86 -35.52 34.55
C MET A 1 44.51 -36.08 34.97
N LEU A 2 44.42 -37.30 35.53
CA LEU A 2 43.13 -37.86 35.97
C LEU A 2 42.42 -37.03 37.07
N ALA A 3 43.18 -36.50 38.03
CA ALA A 3 42.64 -35.63 39.07
C ALA A 3 42.14 -34.27 38.53
N THR A 4 42.75 -33.74 37.46
CA THR A 4 42.35 -32.47 36.83
C THR A 4 41.08 -32.62 36.00
N VAL A 5 40.92 -33.75 35.30
CA VAL A 5 39.69 -34.08 34.56
C VAL A 5 38.52 -34.31 35.51
N ALA A 6 38.73 -35.08 36.59
CA ALA A 6 37.71 -35.32 37.60
C ALA A 6 37.24 -34.04 38.31
N ASN A 7 38.16 -33.09 38.56
CA ASN A 7 37.84 -31.82 39.21
C ASN A 7 37.05 -30.88 38.28
N ASN A 8 37.32 -30.92 36.96
CA ASN A 8 36.55 -30.16 35.97
C ASN A 8 35.15 -30.74 35.74
N THR A 9 35.00 -32.06 35.67
CA THR A 9 33.68 -32.72 35.56
C THR A 9 32.82 -32.49 36.80
N PHE A 10 33.43 -32.48 37.99
CA PHE A 10 32.70 -32.20 39.24
C PHE A 10 32.23 -30.74 39.35
N ARG A 11 33.09 -29.79 38.97
CA ARG A 11 32.71 -28.36 38.90
C ARG A 11 31.57 -28.10 37.91
N TRP A 12 31.61 -28.78 36.77
CA TRP A 12 30.58 -28.70 35.73
C TRP A 12 29.22 -29.20 36.25
N TRP A 13 29.20 -30.36 36.91
CA TRP A 13 27.98 -30.95 37.51
C TRP A 13 27.30 -30.00 38.51
N VAL A 14 28.09 -29.38 39.39
CA VAL A 14 27.59 -28.46 40.42
C VAL A 14 27.01 -27.18 39.81
N MET A 15 27.53 -26.73 38.66
CA MET A 15 26.96 -25.58 37.95
C MET A 15 25.68 -25.94 37.20
N LEU A 16 25.65 -27.11 36.54
CA LEU A 16 24.45 -27.61 35.88
C LEU A 16 23.31 -27.82 36.88
N ASP A 17 23.58 -28.44 38.03
CA ASP A 17 22.59 -28.68 39.09
C ASP A 17 21.98 -27.37 39.63
N LYS A 18 22.79 -26.32 39.80
CA LYS A 18 22.27 -24.99 40.17
C LYS A 18 21.35 -24.39 39.10
N VAL A 19 21.69 -24.57 37.83
CA VAL A 19 20.89 -24.09 36.69
C VAL A 19 19.58 -24.86 36.61
N LEU A 20 19.64 -26.19 36.63
CA LEU A 20 18.47 -27.06 36.61
C LEU A 20 17.56 -26.81 37.81
N LYS A 21 18.13 -26.56 38.99
CA LYS A 21 17.35 -26.21 40.18
C LYS A 21 16.61 -24.88 40.02
N LYS A 22 17.26 -23.88 39.44
CA LYS A 22 16.61 -22.59 39.15
C LYS A 22 15.51 -22.74 38.09
N LEU A 23 15.71 -23.56 37.08
CA LEU A 23 14.70 -23.84 36.05
C LEU A 23 13.57 -24.74 36.57
N SER A 24 13.85 -25.63 37.54
CA SER A 24 12.84 -26.49 38.17
C SER A 24 11.79 -25.73 38.99
N GLU A 25 12.03 -24.45 39.27
CA GLU A 25 11.01 -23.56 39.82
C GLU A 25 9.90 -23.26 38.80
N SER A 26 10.16 -23.42 37.49
CA SER A 26 9.15 -23.23 36.46
C SER A 26 8.31 -24.51 36.28
N PRO A 27 6.96 -24.38 36.20
CA PRO A 27 6.06 -25.53 36.15
C PRO A 27 6.08 -26.26 34.80
N ASP A 28 6.61 -25.62 33.76
CA ASP A 28 6.77 -26.17 32.41
C ASP A 28 8.11 -26.88 32.22
N PHE A 29 9.04 -26.78 33.17
CA PHE A 29 10.28 -27.53 33.15
C PHE A 29 10.03 -28.99 33.49
N GLN A 30 10.33 -29.88 32.53
CA GLN A 30 10.15 -31.32 32.70
C GLN A 30 11.49 -32.05 32.58
N SER A 31 11.70 -32.97 33.52
CA SER A 31 12.78 -33.95 33.49
C SER A 31 12.18 -35.34 33.24
N GLN A 32 12.54 -35.99 32.14
CA GLN A 32 12.11 -37.35 31.84
C GLN A 32 13.31 -38.30 31.80
N ARG A 33 13.23 -39.38 32.58
CA ARG A 33 14.21 -40.47 32.55
C ARG A 33 13.94 -41.36 31.34
N ILE A 34 14.97 -41.59 30.54
CA ILE A 34 14.93 -42.39 29.32
C ILE A 34 16.03 -43.44 29.38
N GLU A 35 15.68 -44.67 29.05
CA GLU A 35 16.66 -45.72 28.79
C GLU A 35 16.77 -45.91 27.29
N ILE A 36 17.98 -45.73 26.75
CA ILE A 36 18.30 -45.91 25.33
C ILE A 36 19.47 -46.90 25.24
N CYS A 37 19.24 -48.09 24.67
CA CYS A 37 20.27 -49.08 24.38
C CYS A 37 21.18 -49.41 25.59
N GLY A 38 20.59 -49.55 26.78
CA GLY A 38 21.28 -49.85 28.04
C GLY A 38 21.95 -48.66 28.73
N LEU A 39 21.84 -47.44 28.19
CA LEU A 39 22.23 -46.20 28.85
C LEU A 39 21.03 -45.55 29.52
N HIS A 40 21.18 -45.20 30.80
CA HIS A 40 20.21 -44.37 31.51
C HIS A 40 20.54 -42.89 31.34
N LEU A 41 19.58 -42.14 30.85
CA LEU A 41 19.71 -40.74 30.47
C LEU A 41 18.56 -39.93 31.08
N GLU A 42 18.83 -38.67 31.41
CA GLU A 42 17.80 -37.71 31.79
C GLU A 42 17.68 -36.64 30.70
N LEU A 43 16.45 -36.44 30.22
CA LEU A 43 16.12 -35.41 29.26
C LEU A 43 15.50 -34.22 30.01
N TYR A 44 16.09 -33.04 29.83
CA TYR A 44 15.58 -31.78 30.36
C TYR A 44 15.10 -30.89 29.22
N ALA A 45 13.84 -30.46 29.29
CA ALA A 45 13.23 -29.56 28.31
C ALA A 45 12.07 -28.77 28.94
N LEU A 46 11.65 -27.69 28.27
CA LEU A 46 10.40 -27.00 28.58
C LEU A 46 9.27 -27.64 27.78
N SER A 47 8.30 -28.24 28.45
CA SER A 47 7.15 -28.90 27.79
C SER A 47 6.21 -27.92 27.09
N SER A 48 6.33 -26.63 27.41
CA SER A 48 5.65 -25.53 26.72
C SER A 48 6.18 -25.31 25.29
N LEU A 49 7.45 -25.67 25.01
CA LEU A 49 8.11 -25.49 23.72
C LEU A 49 8.38 -26.81 22.98
N VAL A 50 8.50 -27.90 23.73
CA VAL A 50 8.93 -29.21 23.24
C VAL A 50 7.88 -30.27 23.54
N ASP A 51 7.50 -31.03 22.52
CA ASP A 51 6.74 -32.27 22.74
C ASP A 51 7.70 -33.35 23.23
N VAL A 52 7.80 -33.48 24.56
CA VAL A 52 8.72 -34.41 25.22
C VAL A 52 8.40 -35.86 24.82
N SER A 53 7.12 -36.21 24.67
CA SER A 53 6.70 -37.59 24.37
C SER A 53 7.08 -38.00 22.96
N ALA A 54 6.80 -37.14 21.97
CA ALA A 54 7.21 -37.36 20.58
C ALA A 54 8.74 -37.38 20.45
N THR A 55 9.44 -36.51 21.17
CA THR A 55 10.91 -36.47 21.19
C THR A 55 11.49 -37.77 21.74
N VAL A 56 10.98 -38.28 22.88
CA VAL A 56 11.45 -39.54 23.47
C VAL A 56 11.21 -40.72 22.51
N LEU A 57 10.06 -40.77 21.84
CA LEU A 57 9.76 -41.81 20.87
C LEU A 57 10.77 -41.80 19.71
N ARG A 58 11.02 -40.62 19.13
CA ARG A 58 12.00 -40.44 18.05
C ARG A 58 13.42 -40.84 18.47
N LEU A 59 13.84 -40.47 19.69
CA LEU A 59 15.15 -40.84 20.22
C LEU A 59 15.32 -42.37 20.31
N LYS A 60 14.28 -43.08 20.75
CA LYS A 60 14.28 -44.55 20.82
C LYS A 60 14.29 -45.20 19.44
N GLU A 61 13.57 -44.65 18.46
CA GLU A 61 13.56 -45.16 17.08
C GLU A 61 14.90 -44.94 16.36
N THR A 62 15.55 -43.81 16.62
CA THR A 62 16.82 -43.45 15.97
C THR A 62 17.98 -44.29 16.50
N ALA A 63 17.93 -44.69 17.77
CA ALA A 63 18.94 -45.53 18.41
C ALA A 63 18.57 -47.02 18.25
N SER A 64 18.98 -47.63 17.12
CA SER A 64 18.57 -48.99 16.73
C SER A 64 19.55 -50.11 17.09
N ALA A 65 20.75 -49.80 17.62
CA ALA A 65 21.73 -50.82 18.01
C ALA A 65 21.54 -51.36 19.44
N ASP A 66 21.98 -52.60 19.69
CA ASP A 66 21.83 -53.27 21.01
C ASP A 66 22.58 -52.58 22.16
N SER A 67 23.68 -51.88 21.87
CA SER A 67 24.39 -51.05 22.85
C SER A 67 25.15 -49.92 22.16
N TYR A 68 25.10 -48.72 22.75
CA TYR A 68 25.89 -47.57 22.30
C TYR A 68 26.84 -47.09 23.39
N THR A 69 28.04 -46.68 23.00
CA THR A 69 28.87 -45.77 23.82
C THR A 69 28.35 -44.34 23.67
N TRP A 70 28.54 -43.47 24.66
CA TRP A 70 28.12 -42.05 24.61
C TRP A 70 28.50 -41.34 23.30
N GLU A 71 29.73 -41.50 22.82
CA GLU A 71 30.18 -40.88 21.56
C GLU A 71 29.43 -41.40 20.33
N GLN A 72 29.09 -42.70 20.33
CA GLN A 72 28.33 -43.31 19.24
C GLN A 72 26.88 -42.87 19.28
N LEU A 73 26.28 -42.74 20.47
CA LEU A 73 24.94 -42.20 20.66
C LEU A 73 24.86 -40.73 20.21
N LYS A 74 25.83 -39.91 20.62
CA LYS A 74 25.93 -38.51 20.20
C LYS A 74 26.01 -38.37 18.68
N LEU A 75 26.84 -39.19 18.04
CA LEU A 75 26.97 -39.21 16.58
C LEU A 75 25.69 -39.71 15.89
N ALA A 76 25.04 -40.75 16.42
CA ALA A 76 23.79 -41.29 15.88
C ALA A 76 22.64 -40.27 15.98
N LEU A 77 22.60 -39.49 17.05
CA LEU A 77 21.59 -38.45 17.29
C LEU A 77 21.94 -37.10 16.63
N SER A 78 23.10 -36.99 15.97
CA SER A 78 23.63 -35.71 15.47
C SER A 78 23.63 -34.61 16.55
N ALA A 79 23.93 -34.99 17.80
CA ALA A 79 23.83 -34.13 18.97
C ALA A 79 25.10 -33.29 19.17
N GLU A 80 24.93 -32.01 19.52
CA GLU A 80 26.04 -31.10 19.80
C GLU A 80 26.47 -31.23 21.26
N GLU A 81 27.78 -31.16 21.55
CA GLU A 81 28.25 -31.28 22.94
C GLU A 81 27.97 -30.00 23.72
N ALA A 82 27.37 -30.14 24.89
CA ALA A 82 26.99 -29.02 25.71
C ALA A 82 28.15 -28.68 26.67
N ALA A 83 29.04 -27.76 26.26
CA ALA A 83 30.29 -27.47 26.98
C ALA A 83 30.16 -26.40 28.09
N GLU A 84 29.35 -25.35 27.88
CA GLU A 84 29.27 -24.19 28.78
C GLU A 84 27.92 -24.04 29.50
N ALA A 85 27.98 -23.76 30.81
CA ALA A 85 26.80 -23.67 31.68
C ALA A 85 25.86 -22.48 31.38
N ALA A 86 26.39 -21.37 30.85
CA ALA A 86 25.59 -20.21 30.47
C ALA A 86 24.74 -20.49 29.22
N ASP A 87 25.30 -21.23 28.26
CA ASP A 87 24.59 -21.70 27.08
C ASP A 87 23.46 -22.69 27.42
N HIS A 88 23.53 -23.40 28.55
CA HIS A 88 22.47 -24.33 28.98
C HIS A 88 21.15 -23.63 29.30
N VAL A 89 21.20 -22.47 29.95
CA VAL A 89 19.98 -21.71 30.24
C VAL A 89 19.36 -21.21 28.95
N GLN A 90 20.17 -20.56 28.10
CA GLN A 90 19.68 -19.97 26.86
C GLN A 90 19.18 -21.05 25.89
N GLY A 91 19.88 -22.18 25.75
CA GLY A 91 19.46 -23.28 24.87
C GLY A 91 18.13 -23.91 25.28
N ILE A 92 17.89 -24.13 26.58
CA ILE A 92 16.59 -24.63 27.07
C ILE A 92 15.47 -23.60 26.82
N LEU A 93 15.75 -22.31 27.06
CA LEU A 93 14.80 -21.22 26.80
C LEU A 93 14.51 -21.02 25.29
N GLU A 94 15.46 -21.36 24.42
CA GLU A 94 15.28 -21.40 22.96
C GLU A 94 14.50 -22.64 22.48
N GLY A 95 14.08 -23.53 23.39
CA GLY A 95 13.33 -24.74 23.06
C GLY A 95 14.19 -25.91 22.58
N ARG A 96 15.51 -25.90 22.87
CA ARG A 96 16.36 -27.10 22.70
C ARG A 96 16.18 -28.03 23.91
N ALA A 97 16.44 -29.31 23.72
CA ALA A 97 16.40 -30.28 24.80
C ALA A 97 17.81 -30.76 25.16
N LEU A 98 18.08 -30.84 26.46
CA LEU A 98 19.38 -31.23 27.01
C LEU A 98 19.32 -32.68 27.47
N LEU A 99 20.16 -33.53 26.89
CA LEU A 99 20.33 -34.92 27.27
C LEU A 99 21.53 -35.04 28.21
N VAL A 100 21.32 -35.57 29.41
CA VAL A 100 22.35 -35.72 30.44
C VAL A 100 22.49 -37.20 30.78
N ASN A 101 23.73 -37.69 30.84
CA ASN A 101 24.00 -39.05 31.30
C ASN A 101 23.73 -39.18 32.80
N GLU A 102 23.32 -40.35 33.31
CA GLU A 102 23.03 -40.57 34.74
C GLU A 102 24.24 -40.29 35.66
N ALA A 103 25.45 -40.52 35.18
CA ALA A 103 26.68 -40.11 35.89
C ALA A 103 26.92 -38.58 35.87
N GLY A 104 26.10 -37.84 35.12
CA GLY A 104 26.19 -36.44 34.69
C GLY A 104 27.60 -35.95 34.37
N SER A 105 28.46 -36.82 33.88
CA SER A 105 29.79 -36.44 33.43
C SER A 105 29.78 -35.75 32.06
N ARG A 106 28.67 -35.84 31.32
CA ARG A 106 28.51 -35.35 29.94
C ARG A 106 27.05 -34.96 29.67
N ALA A 107 26.87 -33.93 28.84
CA ALA A 107 25.58 -33.57 28.28
C ALA A 107 25.68 -33.24 26.78
N ALA A 108 24.58 -33.43 26.08
CA ALA A 108 24.47 -33.12 24.67
C ALA A 108 23.14 -32.42 24.36
N TRP A 109 23.20 -31.46 23.44
CA TRP A 109 22.03 -30.83 22.86
C TRP A 109 21.47 -31.70 21.75
N ILE A 110 20.18 -31.98 21.85
CA ILE A 110 19.43 -32.60 20.77
C ILE A 110 18.44 -31.59 20.20
N GLN A 111 18.10 -31.76 18.92
CA GLN A 111 16.98 -31.05 18.32
C GLN A 111 15.69 -31.82 18.67
N PRO A 112 14.84 -31.29 19.56
CA PRO A 112 13.62 -31.99 19.93
C PRO A 112 12.52 -31.82 18.88
N GLU A 113 11.46 -32.61 19.01
CA GLU A 113 10.19 -32.34 18.34
C GLU A 113 9.55 -31.11 18.98
N SER A 114 9.37 -30.05 18.21
CA SER A 114 8.76 -28.80 18.69
C SER A 114 7.27 -29.00 18.96
N GLN A 115 6.79 -28.43 20.05
CA GLN A 115 5.35 -28.29 20.27
C GLN A 115 4.76 -27.46 19.13
N ASN A 116 3.65 -27.91 18.53
CA ASN A 116 3.00 -27.13 17.49
C ASN A 116 2.22 -25.96 18.11
N LEU A 117 2.91 -24.83 18.28
CA LEU A 117 2.36 -23.57 18.80
C LEU A 117 1.72 -22.71 17.70
N ASN A 118 1.98 -23.04 16.44
CA ASN A 118 1.52 -22.25 15.31
C ASN A 118 0.09 -22.62 14.92
N ARG A 119 -0.71 -21.61 14.59
CA ARG A 119 -2.01 -21.84 13.97
C ARG A 119 -1.84 -22.41 12.55
N SER A 120 -2.84 -23.15 12.09
CA SER A 120 -2.92 -23.55 10.69
C SER A 120 -3.07 -22.33 9.77
N ILE A 121 -2.57 -22.44 8.53
CA ILE A 121 -2.79 -21.44 7.50
C ILE A 121 -4.28 -21.42 7.16
N ASP A 122 -4.91 -20.27 7.36
CA ASP A 122 -6.34 -20.05 7.12
C ASP A 122 -6.53 -18.72 6.37
N THR A 123 -7.78 -18.34 6.13
CA THR A 123 -8.16 -17.11 5.47
C THR A 123 -7.82 -15.85 6.28
N PRO A 124 -7.42 -14.75 5.62
CA PRO A 124 -7.12 -13.50 6.30
C PRO A 124 -8.38 -12.94 6.97
N ASN A 125 -8.19 -12.37 8.16
CA ASN A 125 -9.29 -11.93 9.00
C ASN A 125 -9.69 -10.48 8.72
N ASN A 126 -8.72 -9.59 8.47
CA ASN A 126 -8.99 -8.17 8.29
C ASN A 126 -9.07 -7.77 6.81
N GLN A 127 -8.63 -8.65 5.92
CA GLN A 127 -8.64 -8.42 4.49
C GLN A 127 -9.63 -9.35 3.80
N ASN A 128 -10.61 -8.79 3.10
CA ASN A 128 -11.55 -9.58 2.31
C ASN A 128 -10.97 -9.87 0.91
N ILE A 129 -10.63 -11.13 0.66
CA ILE A 129 -10.13 -11.60 -0.64
C ILE A 129 -11.26 -12.32 -1.36
N LEU A 130 -11.89 -11.66 -2.34
CA LEU A 130 -12.98 -12.24 -3.12
C LEU A 130 -12.50 -13.04 -4.34
N LEU A 131 -11.39 -12.61 -4.98
CA LEU A 131 -10.98 -13.04 -6.33
C LEU A 131 -9.50 -13.45 -6.42
N SER A 132 -8.91 -13.98 -5.35
CA SER A 132 -7.49 -14.42 -5.31
C SER A 132 -7.30 -15.56 -4.30
N SER A 133 -6.08 -16.11 -4.20
CA SER A 133 -5.72 -17.06 -3.14
C SER A 133 -6.13 -16.51 -1.78
N GLN A 134 -6.90 -17.30 -1.05
CA GLN A 134 -7.40 -16.94 0.28
C GLN A 134 -6.40 -17.28 1.38
N THR A 135 -5.18 -17.74 1.07
CA THR A 135 -4.17 -18.01 2.10
C THR A 135 -3.77 -16.71 2.80
N GLY A 136 -3.80 -16.69 4.13
CA GLY A 136 -3.30 -15.61 4.97
C GLY A 136 -1.94 -15.94 5.62
N PHE A 137 -1.19 -14.89 5.99
CA PHE A 137 0.00 -15.02 6.82
C PHE A 137 -0.36 -15.50 8.25
N ILE A 138 0.61 -16.10 8.92
CA ILE A 138 0.54 -16.52 10.32
C ILE A 138 1.63 -15.84 11.15
N GLU A 139 1.72 -16.10 12.45
CA GLU A 139 2.67 -15.43 13.34
C GLU A 139 4.12 -15.91 13.13
N ASP A 140 4.32 -17.13 12.61
CA ASP A 140 5.64 -17.65 12.26
C ASP A 140 6.19 -17.05 10.96
N ILE A 141 7.30 -16.34 11.11
CA ILE A 141 7.97 -15.63 10.02
C ILE A 141 8.57 -16.57 8.97
N MET A 142 9.01 -17.77 9.35
CA MET A 142 9.62 -18.73 8.43
C MET A 142 8.58 -19.38 7.53
N THR A 143 7.43 -19.75 8.10
CA THR A 143 6.26 -20.20 7.32
C THR A 143 5.81 -19.11 6.35
N ASN A 144 5.71 -17.85 6.80
CA ASN A 144 5.36 -16.72 5.93
C ASN A 144 6.35 -16.53 4.77
N LEU A 145 7.65 -16.63 5.03
CA LEU A 145 8.67 -16.62 3.97
C LEU A 145 8.49 -17.79 3.00
N GLY A 146 8.14 -18.98 3.51
CA GLY A 146 7.80 -20.16 2.74
C GLY A 146 6.63 -19.91 1.78
N LEU A 147 5.56 -19.28 2.26
CA LEU A 147 4.39 -18.91 1.44
C LEU A 147 4.75 -17.93 0.31
N ILE A 148 5.58 -16.93 0.60
CA ILE A 148 6.07 -16.00 -0.44
C ILE A 148 6.92 -16.76 -1.47
N ARG A 149 7.79 -17.68 -1.05
CA ARG A 149 8.64 -18.47 -1.94
C ARG A 149 7.85 -19.51 -2.76
N SER A 150 6.78 -20.08 -2.22
CA SER A 150 5.94 -21.03 -2.96
C SER A 150 5.26 -20.34 -4.14
N ASP A 151 4.82 -19.10 -3.93
CA ASP A 151 4.17 -18.25 -4.93
C ASP A 151 5.20 -17.61 -5.89
N LEU A 152 6.34 -17.16 -5.36
CA LEU A 152 7.41 -16.51 -6.12
C LEU A 152 8.65 -17.41 -6.25
N ARG A 153 8.63 -18.29 -7.26
CA ARG A 153 9.69 -19.25 -7.56
C ARG A 153 10.82 -18.62 -8.39
N THR A 154 11.61 -17.73 -7.79
CA THR A 154 12.69 -17.02 -8.48
C THR A 154 13.98 -16.96 -7.65
N ALA A 155 15.13 -17.01 -8.32
CA ALA A 155 16.44 -16.81 -7.71
C ALA A 155 16.74 -15.32 -7.43
N HIS A 156 15.93 -14.40 -7.96
CA HIS A 156 16.12 -12.95 -7.84
C HIS A 156 15.49 -12.34 -6.57
N LEU A 157 14.94 -13.16 -5.67
CA LEU A 157 14.40 -12.71 -4.40
C LEU A 157 15.55 -12.47 -3.41
N LYS A 158 15.86 -11.20 -3.15
CA LYS A 158 16.76 -10.80 -2.06
C LYS A 158 16.04 -10.84 -0.73
N GLN A 159 16.75 -11.35 0.26
CA GLN A 159 16.31 -11.40 1.64
C GLN A 159 17.43 -10.93 2.56
N ALA A 160 17.11 -10.01 3.47
CA ALA A 160 18.01 -9.61 4.55
C ALA A 160 17.33 -9.98 5.88
N HIS A 161 17.98 -10.87 6.62
CA HIS A 161 17.57 -11.22 7.98
C HIS A 161 18.25 -10.26 8.95
N VAL A 162 17.45 -9.63 9.81
CA VAL A 162 17.94 -8.71 10.84
C VAL A 162 17.34 -9.14 12.18
N LEU A 163 18.20 -9.25 13.19
CA LEU A 163 17.79 -9.46 14.59
C LEU A 163 17.81 -8.11 15.28
N VAL A 164 16.70 -7.74 15.93
CA VAL A 164 16.52 -6.44 16.58
C VAL A 164 16.09 -6.65 18.03
N GLY A 165 16.80 -6.01 18.97
CA GLY A 165 16.51 -6.00 20.40
C GLY A 165 17.73 -6.30 21.27
N SER A 166 17.82 -5.61 22.41
CA SER A 166 18.84 -5.82 23.45
C SER A 166 18.45 -6.91 24.45
N SER A 167 17.20 -6.88 24.92
CA SER A 167 16.67 -7.78 25.95
C SER A 167 16.04 -9.01 25.31
N HIS A 168 15.26 -8.80 24.23
CA HIS A 168 14.60 -9.85 23.45
C HIS A 168 14.87 -9.62 21.97
N LYS A 169 15.52 -10.59 21.33
CA LYS A 169 15.84 -10.51 19.90
C LYS A 169 14.62 -10.92 19.09
N HIS A 170 14.08 -9.98 18.33
CA HIS A 170 13.03 -10.22 17.34
C HIS A 170 13.63 -10.36 15.94
N ARG A 171 13.17 -11.33 15.17
CA ARG A 171 13.55 -11.51 13.78
C ARG A 171 12.71 -10.63 12.86
N MET A 172 13.38 -9.92 11.97
CA MET A 172 12.77 -9.18 10.87
C MET A 172 13.39 -9.64 9.55
N ILE A 173 12.58 -9.77 8.51
CA ILE A 173 13.04 -10.15 7.17
C ILE A 173 12.62 -9.08 6.18
N VAL A 174 13.61 -8.41 5.59
CA VAL A 174 13.42 -7.47 4.49
C VAL A 174 13.51 -8.24 3.18
N LEU A 175 12.47 -8.16 2.36
CA LEU A 175 12.35 -8.85 1.07
C LEU A 175 12.27 -7.84 -0.07
N SER A 176 12.97 -8.14 -1.16
CA SER A 176 12.97 -7.32 -2.37
C SER A 176 13.29 -8.16 -3.60
N LEU A 177 12.85 -7.72 -4.78
CA LEU A 177 13.10 -8.38 -6.06
C LEU A 177 14.17 -7.60 -6.84
N ASP A 178 15.32 -8.21 -7.10
CA ASP A 178 16.49 -7.53 -7.69
C ASP A 178 16.24 -6.87 -9.04
N ASN A 179 15.42 -7.52 -9.86
CA ASN A 179 15.16 -7.06 -11.21
C ASN A 179 14.13 -5.92 -11.26
N ALA A 180 13.34 -5.73 -10.20
CA ALA A 180 12.24 -4.78 -10.18
C ALA A 180 12.50 -3.59 -9.24
N ALA A 181 13.09 -3.84 -8.08
CA ALA A 181 13.27 -2.85 -7.05
C ALA A 181 14.52 -1.99 -7.26
N ASP A 182 14.49 -0.80 -6.69
CA ASP A 182 15.67 0.06 -6.60
C ASP A 182 16.61 -0.46 -5.52
N SER A 183 17.83 -0.85 -5.89
CA SER A 183 18.81 -1.41 -4.95
C SER A 183 19.17 -0.44 -3.83
N ALA A 184 19.12 0.88 -4.11
CA ALA A 184 19.30 1.92 -3.11
C ALA A 184 18.20 1.87 -2.04
N LEU A 185 16.93 1.69 -2.44
CA LEU A 185 15.80 1.64 -1.51
C LEU A 185 15.91 0.42 -0.57
N PHE A 186 16.36 -0.72 -1.10
CA PHE A 186 16.63 -1.91 -0.27
C PHE A 186 17.74 -1.68 0.75
N ALA A 187 18.87 -1.13 0.30
CA ALA A 187 20.00 -0.82 1.18
C ALA A 187 19.63 0.22 2.25
N ASP A 188 18.85 1.25 1.89
CA ASP A 188 18.37 2.27 2.83
C ASP A 188 17.45 1.66 3.90
N CYS A 189 16.54 0.76 3.49
CA CYS A 189 15.64 0.06 4.42
C CYS A 189 16.41 -0.88 5.36
N GLU A 190 17.31 -1.69 4.80
CA GLU A 190 18.14 -2.64 5.56
C GLU A 190 19.07 -1.92 6.55
N SER A 191 19.73 -0.84 6.12
CA SER A 191 20.63 -0.05 6.96
C SER A 191 19.87 0.69 8.07
N ALA A 192 18.70 1.25 7.80
CA ALA A 192 17.87 1.92 8.79
C ALA A 192 17.38 0.98 9.91
N ILE A 193 17.06 -0.28 9.59
CA ILE A 193 16.68 -1.28 10.60
C ILE A 193 17.93 -1.74 11.37
N ARG A 194 19.03 -2.02 10.67
CA ARG A 194 20.28 -2.47 11.32
C ARG A 194 20.90 -1.44 12.26
N SER A 195 20.79 -0.14 11.95
CA SER A 195 21.34 0.90 12.83
C SER A 195 20.68 0.95 14.20
N HIS A 196 19.47 0.39 14.32
CA HIS A 196 18.70 0.32 15.56
C HIS A 196 18.61 -1.12 16.12
N ALA A 197 19.49 -2.03 15.70
CA ALA A 197 19.45 -3.43 16.11
C ALA A 197 19.57 -3.65 17.63
N ASN A 198 20.14 -2.69 18.37
CA ASN A 198 20.29 -2.76 19.82
C ASN A 198 19.09 -2.17 20.59
N GLU A 199 18.09 -1.62 19.91
CA GLU A 199 16.88 -1.11 20.54
C GLU A 199 15.82 -2.22 20.64
N ASP A 200 15.21 -2.40 21.81
CA ASP A 200 14.09 -3.32 21.98
C ASP A 200 12.92 -2.91 21.08
N PHE A 201 12.42 -3.87 20.30
CA PHE A 201 11.27 -3.68 19.43
C PHE A 201 9.98 -3.73 20.24
N ALA A 202 9.23 -2.63 20.25
CA ALA A 202 7.95 -2.53 20.96
C ALA A 202 6.73 -2.55 20.03
N SER A 203 6.84 -1.99 18.82
CA SER A 203 5.69 -1.90 17.90
C SER A 203 6.09 -1.55 16.47
N VAL A 204 5.19 -1.83 15.52
CA VAL A 204 5.32 -1.39 14.11
C VAL A 204 5.54 0.13 13.98
N ARG A 205 4.99 0.93 14.90
CA ARG A 205 5.24 2.40 14.92
C ARG A 205 6.72 2.72 15.12
N GLN A 206 7.46 1.92 15.88
CA GLN A 206 8.90 2.10 16.07
C GLN A 206 9.69 1.78 14.82
N VAL A 207 9.36 0.68 14.13
CA VAL A 207 9.94 0.36 12.81
C VAL A 207 9.70 1.51 11.82
N MET A 208 8.49 2.06 11.80
CA MET A 208 8.21 3.21 10.95
C MET A 208 8.98 4.47 11.34
N ARG A 209 9.36 4.64 12.61
CA ARG A 209 10.26 5.74 13.04
C ARG A 209 11.68 5.51 12.55
N TRP A 210 12.19 4.28 12.64
CA TRP A 210 13.52 3.95 12.12
C TRP A 210 13.60 4.17 10.59
N LEU A 211 12.54 3.83 9.87
CA LEU A 211 12.46 3.99 8.41
C LEU A 211 12.15 5.44 7.97
N ARG A 212 11.50 6.25 8.81
CA ARG A 212 11.12 7.64 8.49
C ARG A 212 12.17 8.62 8.98
N GLN A 213 12.90 9.22 8.04
CA GLN A 213 13.69 10.43 8.29
C GLN A 213 12.85 11.73 8.25
N GLN A 214 11.53 11.66 8.48
CA GLN A 214 10.57 12.76 8.30
C GLN A 214 9.78 13.02 9.60
N PRO A 215 9.21 14.22 9.81
CA PRO A 215 8.64 14.63 11.10
C PRO A 215 7.47 13.75 11.55
N LEU A 216 7.39 13.50 12.86
CA LEU A 216 6.39 12.63 13.52
C LEU A 216 4.93 12.98 13.22
N TRP A 217 4.65 14.20 12.74
CA TRP A 217 3.30 14.73 12.60
C TRP A 217 2.64 14.46 11.25
N SER A 218 3.31 13.82 10.29
CA SER A 218 2.68 13.53 8.99
C SER A 218 1.58 12.47 9.13
N PRO A 219 0.29 12.82 8.87
CA PRO A 219 -0.85 11.93 9.07
C PRO A 219 -1.00 10.88 7.96
N LEU A 220 -0.22 10.98 6.88
CA LEU A 220 -0.24 10.01 5.78
C LEU A 220 0.57 8.79 6.17
N PRO A 221 0.03 7.56 6.11
CA PRO A 221 0.81 6.35 6.33
C PRO A 221 1.71 6.13 5.12
N GLY A 222 2.96 5.77 5.39
CA GLY A 222 3.96 5.59 4.34
C GLY A 222 4.30 4.12 4.08
N TYR A 223 3.49 3.23 4.62
CA TYR A 223 3.53 1.81 4.42
C TYR A 223 2.09 1.32 4.25
N SER A 224 1.91 0.27 3.46
CA SER A 224 0.66 -0.48 3.36
C SER A 224 0.81 -1.80 4.14
N ARG A 225 -0.31 -2.40 4.50
CA ARG A 225 -0.35 -3.70 5.21
C ARG A 225 -1.10 -4.70 4.36
N THR A 226 -0.62 -5.92 4.32
CA THR A 226 -1.31 -7.03 3.66
C THR A 226 -1.21 -8.29 4.50
N GLU A 227 -2.34 -8.98 4.65
CA GLU A 227 -2.39 -10.30 5.29
C GLU A 227 -2.21 -11.41 4.24
N SER A 228 -2.21 -11.07 2.94
CA SER A 228 -2.13 -12.03 1.85
C SER A 228 -0.69 -12.19 1.32
N PRO A 229 -0.14 -13.42 1.31
CA PRO A 229 1.13 -13.71 0.66
C PRO A 229 1.11 -13.39 -0.84
N HIS A 230 -0.01 -13.66 -1.51
CA HIS A 230 -0.16 -13.41 -2.95
C HIS A 230 -0.07 -11.91 -3.28
N GLU A 231 -0.70 -11.06 -2.47
CA GLU A 231 -0.58 -9.61 -2.63
C GLU A 231 0.83 -9.11 -2.28
N ALA A 232 1.48 -9.66 -1.25
CA ALA A 232 2.86 -9.33 -0.92
C ALA A 232 3.81 -9.62 -2.11
N VAL A 233 3.64 -10.77 -2.76
CA VAL A 233 4.37 -11.12 -3.99
C VAL A 233 4.09 -10.13 -5.12
N HIS A 234 2.85 -9.69 -5.26
CA HIS A 234 2.49 -8.68 -6.25
C HIS A 234 3.22 -7.36 -6.00
N TYR A 235 3.29 -6.89 -4.75
CA TYR A 235 4.07 -5.69 -4.42
C TYR A 235 5.58 -5.86 -4.66
N LEU A 236 6.14 -7.05 -4.38
CA LEU A 236 7.53 -7.36 -4.73
C LEU A 236 7.77 -7.25 -6.25
N LYS A 237 6.85 -7.77 -7.08
CA LYS A 237 6.91 -7.66 -8.55
C LYS A 237 6.85 -6.20 -9.03
N GLN A 238 6.18 -5.32 -8.28
CA GLN A 238 6.15 -3.88 -8.55
C GLN A 238 7.44 -3.16 -8.13
N GLY A 239 8.44 -3.87 -7.61
CA GLY A 239 9.71 -3.29 -7.16
C GLY A 239 9.61 -2.61 -5.79
N ARG A 240 8.61 -2.97 -4.98
CA ARG A 240 8.48 -2.51 -3.58
C ARG A 240 9.16 -3.49 -2.63
N ILE A 241 9.44 -3.03 -1.43
CA ILE A 241 9.98 -3.84 -0.34
C ILE A 241 8.83 -4.40 0.50
N VAL A 242 8.97 -5.66 0.89
CA VAL A 242 8.09 -6.31 1.86
C VAL A 242 8.90 -6.61 3.11
N LEU A 243 8.41 -6.17 4.27
CA LEU A 243 9.01 -6.43 5.57
C LEU A 243 8.11 -7.36 6.38
N LEU A 244 8.66 -8.51 6.76
CA LEU A 244 8.04 -9.45 7.68
C LEU A 244 8.63 -9.25 9.08
N ILE A 245 7.76 -9.28 10.09
CA ILE A 245 8.13 -9.13 11.51
C ILE A 245 7.63 -10.37 12.24
N GLU A 246 8.49 -10.97 13.06
CA GLU A 246 8.15 -12.13 13.87
C GLU A 246 7.00 -11.83 14.84
N GLY A 247 6.02 -12.73 14.90
CA GLY A 247 4.81 -12.59 15.73
C GLY A 247 3.69 -11.78 15.07
N TYR A 248 3.88 -11.23 13.87
CA TYR A 248 2.84 -10.50 13.15
C TYR A 248 2.30 -11.31 11.97
N PRO A 249 0.98 -11.59 11.89
CA PRO A 249 0.36 -12.29 10.77
C PRO A 249 0.06 -11.35 9.58
N GLU A 250 0.89 -10.32 9.39
CA GLU A 250 0.76 -9.34 8.31
C GLU A 250 2.13 -8.90 7.82
N ALA A 251 2.22 -8.57 6.53
CA ALA A 251 3.42 -8.04 5.91
C ALA A 251 3.30 -6.53 5.68
N LEU A 252 4.39 -5.80 5.94
CA LEU A 252 4.47 -4.36 5.74
C LEU A 252 5.08 -4.06 4.37
N VAL A 253 4.37 -3.30 3.55
CA VAL A 253 4.77 -2.96 2.17
C VAL A 253 5.26 -1.52 2.13
N ILE A 254 6.49 -1.32 1.65
CA ILE A 254 7.18 -0.03 1.66
C ILE A 254 7.82 0.26 0.28
N PRO A 255 7.70 1.47 -0.27
CA PRO A 255 6.87 2.59 0.19
C PRO A 255 5.39 2.39 -0.16
N ALA A 256 4.51 3.01 0.63
CA ALA A 256 3.11 3.18 0.21
C ALA A 256 2.98 4.30 -0.83
N HIS A 257 2.06 4.11 -1.76
CA HIS A 257 1.74 5.08 -2.81
C HIS A 257 0.28 5.54 -2.73
N ILE A 258 -0.02 6.68 -3.35
CA ILE A 258 -1.39 7.22 -3.41
C ILE A 258 -2.40 6.27 -4.06
N TYR A 259 -1.96 5.44 -5.01
CA TYR A 259 -2.86 4.50 -5.68
C TYR A 259 -3.34 3.38 -4.77
N ASP A 260 -2.61 3.08 -3.69
CA ASP A 260 -2.98 2.06 -2.72
C ASP A 260 -4.22 2.46 -1.90
N LEU A 261 -4.61 3.74 -1.92
CA LEU A 261 -5.88 4.22 -1.35
C LEU A 261 -7.11 3.74 -2.13
N PHE A 262 -6.97 3.63 -3.45
CA PHE A 262 -8.09 3.59 -4.39
C PHE A 262 -8.14 2.32 -5.23
N ILE A 263 -7.01 1.64 -5.43
CA ILE A 263 -6.90 0.43 -6.24
C ILE A 263 -6.68 -0.77 -5.32
N SER A 264 -7.66 -1.68 -5.32
CA SER A 264 -7.59 -2.99 -4.67
C SER A 264 -7.01 -4.02 -5.65
N ASN A 265 -6.55 -5.15 -5.13
CA ASN A 265 -6.13 -6.26 -6.00
C ASN A 265 -7.30 -6.86 -6.77
N ILE A 266 -8.49 -6.87 -6.17
CA ILE A 266 -9.71 -7.33 -6.84
C ILE A 266 -9.99 -6.55 -8.13
N ASP A 267 -9.65 -5.26 -8.15
CA ASP A 267 -9.91 -4.41 -9.32
C ASP A 267 -9.01 -4.75 -10.52
N ARG A 268 -7.94 -5.51 -10.28
CA ARG A 268 -7.00 -5.98 -11.31
C ARG A 268 -7.58 -7.15 -12.09
N ASP A 269 -8.37 -7.99 -11.42
CA ASP A 269 -9.01 -9.16 -12.03
C ASP A 269 -10.31 -8.80 -12.77
N LEU A 270 -10.81 -7.57 -12.57
CA LEU A 270 -11.99 -7.06 -13.25
C LEU A 270 -11.65 -6.48 -14.63
N PRO A 271 -12.59 -6.58 -15.60
CA PRO A 271 -12.49 -5.85 -16.86
C PRO A 271 -12.22 -4.36 -16.63
N ALA A 272 -11.36 -3.76 -17.46
CA ALA A 272 -10.88 -2.40 -17.27
C ALA A 272 -11.99 -1.35 -17.13
N ALA A 273 -13.09 -1.48 -17.88
CA ALA A 273 -14.22 -0.54 -17.79
C ALA A 273 -14.87 -0.55 -16.39
N LEU A 274 -15.03 -1.73 -15.78
CA LEU A 274 -15.57 -1.87 -14.42
C LEU A 274 -14.56 -1.38 -13.37
N SER A 275 -13.28 -1.71 -13.55
CA SER A 275 -12.19 -1.25 -12.68
C SER A 275 -12.13 0.29 -12.63
N ILE A 276 -12.20 0.95 -13.79
CA ILE A 276 -12.25 2.43 -13.89
C ILE A 276 -13.46 3.01 -13.18
N MET A 277 -14.64 2.41 -13.38
CA MET A 277 -15.86 2.87 -12.73
C MET A 277 -15.76 2.77 -11.20
N LEU A 278 -15.26 1.65 -10.67
CA LEU A 278 -15.11 1.46 -9.22
C LEU A 278 -14.07 2.42 -8.62
N VAL A 279 -12.92 2.58 -9.26
CA VAL A 279 -11.89 3.53 -8.81
C VAL A 279 -12.44 4.96 -8.83
N PHE A 280 -13.21 5.34 -9.87
CA PHE A 280 -13.89 6.63 -9.91
C PHE A 280 -14.82 6.84 -8.72
N PHE A 281 -15.64 5.84 -8.36
CA PHE A 281 -16.49 5.90 -7.18
C PHE A 281 -15.70 6.04 -5.87
N ARG A 282 -14.54 5.40 -5.74
CA ARG A 282 -13.70 5.52 -4.53
C ARG A 282 -13.02 6.89 -4.44
N VAL A 283 -12.55 7.44 -5.57
CA VAL A 283 -11.99 8.80 -5.62
C VAL A 283 -13.07 9.83 -5.27
N LEU A 284 -14.25 9.70 -5.89
CA LEU A 284 -15.40 10.54 -5.57
C LEU A 284 -15.83 10.38 -4.11
N GLY A 285 -15.84 9.14 -3.61
CA GLY A 285 -16.14 8.82 -2.21
C GLY A 285 -15.18 9.50 -1.24
N ALA A 286 -13.87 9.43 -1.47
CA ALA A 286 -12.89 10.13 -0.64
C ALA A 286 -13.07 11.65 -0.67
N LEU A 287 -13.39 12.24 -1.83
CA LEU A 287 -13.69 13.67 -1.93
C LEU A 287 -14.95 14.05 -1.15
N ILE A 288 -16.04 13.29 -1.29
CA ILE A 288 -17.29 13.50 -0.55
C ILE A 288 -17.06 13.35 0.96
N ALA A 289 -16.30 12.34 1.38
CA ALA A 289 -16.01 12.07 2.78
C ALA A 289 -15.25 13.20 3.50
N ILE A 290 -14.49 14.00 2.74
CA ILE A 290 -13.72 15.13 3.24
C ILE A 290 -14.50 16.43 3.10
N ILE A 291 -15.07 16.68 1.92
CA ILE A 291 -15.64 17.98 1.54
C ILE A 291 -17.08 18.15 2.03
N ALA A 292 -17.91 17.10 2.02
CA ALA A 292 -19.36 17.26 2.23
C ALA A 292 -19.73 17.88 3.60
N PRO A 293 -19.13 17.46 4.74
CA PRO A 293 -19.41 18.08 6.03
C PRO A 293 -18.97 19.54 6.10
N ALA A 294 -17.80 19.85 5.53
CA ALA A 294 -17.25 21.20 5.47
C ALA A 294 -18.09 22.12 4.56
N ALA A 295 -18.53 21.61 3.41
CA ALA A 295 -19.40 22.29 2.47
C ALA A 295 -20.75 22.66 3.09
N TYR A 296 -21.34 21.76 3.89
CA TYR A 296 -22.57 22.04 4.61
C TYR A 296 -22.42 23.26 5.52
N VAL A 297 -21.39 23.30 6.38
CA VAL A 297 -21.17 24.42 7.31
C VAL A 297 -20.87 25.72 6.55
N ALA A 298 -20.04 25.65 5.51
CA ALA A 298 -19.68 26.81 4.69
C ALA A 298 -20.91 27.46 4.02
N LEU A 299 -21.78 26.65 3.43
CA LEU A 299 -22.96 27.14 2.71
C LEU A 299 -24.08 27.57 3.66
N VAL A 300 -24.33 26.84 4.74
CA VAL A 300 -25.48 27.14 5.62
C VAL A 300 -25.17 28.25 6.63
N SER A 301 -23.92 28.39 7.07
CA SER A 301 -23.58 29.33 8.16
C SER A 301 -22.90 30.61 7.72
N ILE A 302 -22.12 30.57 6.63
CA ILE A 302 -21.20 31.67 6.29
C ILE A 302 -21.63 32.35 5.01
N ASN A 303 -21.87 31.58 3.94
CA ASN A 303 -22.27 32.11 2.64
C ASN A 303 -23.59 31.47 2.16
N PRO A 304 -24.74 31.76 2.80
CA PRO A 304 -26.04 31.27 2.36
C PRO A 304 -26.44 31.79 0.99
N ASP A 305 -25.96 32.98 0.61
CA ASP A 305 -26.32 33.67 -0.64
C ASP A 305 -25.84 32.96 -1.92
N VAL A 306 -24.92 32.00 -1.78
CA VAL A 306 -24.44 31.16 -2.89
C VAL A 306 -25.53 30.18 -3.35
N MET A 307 -26.51 29.87 -2.49
CA MET A 307 -27.60 28.95 -2.80
C MET A 307 -28.79 29.68 -3.44
N LYS A 308 -29.55 28.95 -4.27
CA LYS A 308 -30.83 29.45 -4.77
C LYS A 308 -31.76 29.72 -3.58
N VAL A 309 -32.51 30.81 -3.65
CA VAL A 309 -33.43 31.26 -2.59
C VAL A 309 -34.40 30.16 -2.17
N GLU A 310 -34.92 29.37 -3.11
CA GLU A 310 -35.78 28.20 -2.84
C GLU A 310 -35.12 27.16 -1.93
N LEU A 311 -33.82 26.91 -2.13
CA LEU A 311 -33.05 25.96 -1.33
C LEU A 311 -32.81 26.52 0.08
N ILE A 312 -32.52 27.81 0.21
CA ILE A 312 -32.37 28.49 1.50
C ILE A 312 -33.66 28.35 2.32
N TYR A 313 -34.83 28.59 1.72
CA TYR A 313 -36.12 28.43 2.41
C TYR A 313 -36.38 26.98 2.85
N SER A 314 -36.05 26.00 2.01
CA SER A 314 -36.18 24.58 2.37
C SER A 314 -35.28 24.24 3.56
N ILE A 315 -34.02 24.66 3.53
CA ILE A 315 -33.06 24.43 4.62
C ILE A 315 -33.50 25.14 5.90
N ALA A 316 -33.95 26.40 5.80
CA ALA A 316 -34.44 27.16 6.95
C ALA A 316 -35.60 26.44 7.65
N LYS A 317 -36.54 25.85 6.90
CA LYS A 317 -37.63 25.02 7.45
C LYS A 317 -37.10 23.81 8.22
N THR A 318 -36.08 23.13 7.71
CA THR A 318 -35.48 21.97 8.39
C THR A 318 -34.71 22.32 9.68
N ARG A 319 -34.42 23.60 9.89
CA ARG A 319 -33.73 24.11 11.09
C ARG A 319 -34.66 24.78 12.10
N VAL A 320 -35.98 24.76 11.86
CA VAL A 320 -36.96 25.31 12.81
C VAL A 320 -36.93 24.50 14.11
N GLY A 321 -36.52 25.15 15.19
CA GLY A 321 -36.42 24.54 16.51
C GLY A 321 -35.10 23.84 16.82
N VAL A 322 -34.09 23.96 15.96
CA VAL A 322 -32.71 23.51 16.26
C VAL A 322 -31.98 24.64 17.00
N PRO A 323 -31.53 24.42 18.24
CA PRO A 323 -30.97 25.49 19.08
C PRO A 323 -29.50 25.80 18.80
N TYR A 324 -28.79 24.91 18.10
CA TYR A 324 -27.35 25.00 17.89
C TYR A 324 -26.98 25.64 16.54
N PRO A 325 -25.84 26.34 16.45
CA PRO A 325 -25.29 26.73 15.16
C PRO A 325 -24.82 25.49 14.39
N SER A 326 -24.79 25.59 13.07
CA SER A 326 -24.48 24.50 12.14
C SER A 326 -23.12 23.83 12.42
N LEU A 327 -22.13 24.60 12.87
CA LEU A 327 -20.83 24.08 13.29
C LEU A 327 -20.95 23.16 14.50
N THR A 328 -21.63 23.61 15.56
CA THR A 328 -21.80 22.84 16.79
C THR A 328 -22.64 21.59 16.53
N GLU A 329 -23.71 21.70 15.72
CA GLU A 329 -24.47 20.55 15.24
C GLU A 329 -23.55 19.51 14.57
N ALA A 330 -22.70 19.95 13.63
CA ALA A 330 -21.81 19.08 12.88
C ALA A 330 -20.76 18.43 13.78
N LEU A 331 -20.17 19.17 14.71
CA LEU A 331 -19.15 18.65 15.64
C LEU A 331 -19.73 17.61 16.61
N ILE A 332 -20.90 17.87 17.20
CA ILE A 332 -21.57 16.92 18.10
C ILE A 332 -21.86 15.62 17.36
N LEU A 333 -22.49 15.71 16.18
CA LEU A 333 -22.88 14.51 15.44
C LEU A 333 -21.68 13.75 14.87
N LEU A 334 -20.65 14.46 14.38
CA LEU A 334 -19.38 13.84 13.96
C LEU A 334 -18.72 13.11 15.12
N PHE A 335 -18.66 13.72 16.31
CA PHE A 335 -18.08 13.09 17.50
C PHE A 335 -18.82 11.80 17.88
N ILE A 336 -20.16 11.84 17.88
CA ILE A 336 -20.96 10.64 18.21
C ILE A 336 -20.75 9.54 17.17
N ILE A 337 -20.72 9.89 15.86
CA ILE A 337 -20.47 8.91 14.80
C ILE A 337 -19.08 8.28 14.96
N GLU A 338 -18.03 9.05 15.24
CA GLU A 338 -16.68 8.48 15.42
C GLU A 338 -16.60 7.58 16.67
N MET A 339 -17.25 7.96 17.77
CA MET A 339 -17.36 7.10 18.97
C MET A 339 -18.05 5.78 18.63
N LEU A 340 -19.13 5.82 17.83
CA LEU A 340 -19.84 4.63 17.37
C LEU A 340 -18.94 3.75 16.48
N LEU A 341 -18.22 4.33 15.52
CA LEU A 341 -17.36 3.58 14.61
C LEU A 341 -16.16 2.94 15.31
N GLU A 342 -15.55 3.63 16.28
CA GLU A 342 -14.45 3.08 17.07
C GLU A 342 -14.93 1.93 17.98
N ALA A 343 -16.15 2.03 18.51
CA ALA A 343 -16.77 0.93 19.25
C ALA A 343 -17.02 -0.28 18.32
N ILE A 344 -17.53 -0.07 17.11
CA ILE A 344 -17.84 -1.15 16.15
C ILE A 344 -16.59 -1.95 15.79
N VAL A 345 -15.44 -1.31 15.58
CA VAL A 345 -14.18 -1.99 15.22
C VAL A 345 -13.68 -2.92 16.33
N ARG A 346 -14.02 -2.66 17.59
CA ARG A 346 -13.59 -3.46 18.75
C ARG A 346 -14.55 -4.60 19.07
N LEU A 347 -15.75 -4.57 18.50
CA LEU A 347 -16.76 -5.59 18.75
C LEU A 347 -16.51 -6.83 17.88
N PRO A 348 -16.88 -8.02 18.38
CA PRO A 348 -16.89 -9.22 17.55
C PRO A 348 -17.72 -9.01 16.28
N LYS A 349 -17.29 -9.63 15.17
CA LYS A 349 -17.96 -9.53 13.86
C LYS A 349 -19.46 -9.91 13.92
N SER A 350 -19.88 -10.73 14.88
CA SER A 350 -21.28 -11.12 15.10
C SER A 350 -22.16 -10.01 15.68
N ILE A 351 -21.61 -9.09 16.46
CA ILE A 351 -22.35 -8.02 17.16
C ILE A 351 -22.27 -6.69 16.38
N GLY A 352 -21.23 -6.49 15.57
CA GLY A 352 -21.00 -5.28 14.78
C GLY A 352 -22.23 -4.81 13.98
N PRO A 353 -22.91 -5.67 13.20
CA PRO A 353 -24.11 -5.29 12.45
C PRO A 353 -25.26 -4.82 13.35
N ALA A 354 -25.48 -5.46 14.50
CA ALA A 354 -26.53 -5.07 15.45
C ALA A 354 -26.24 -3.68 16.05
N MET A 355 -24.98 -3.43 16.44
CA MET A 355 -24.57 -2.12 16.97
C MET A 355 -24.62 -1.01 15.91
N THR A 356 -24.34 -1.34 14.65
CA THR A 356 -24.52 -0.40 13.53
C THR A 356 -25.99 -0.06 13.32
N MET A 357 -26.90 -1.04 13.42
CA MET A 357 -28.34 -0.82 13.30
C MET A 357 -28.88 0.04 14.46
N VAL A 358 -28.52 -0.32 15.70
CA VAL A 358 -28.91 0.42 16.92
C VAL A 358 -28.37 1.85 16.86
N GLY A 359 -27.07 2.00 16.59
CA GLY A 359 -26.42 3.30 16.49
C GLY A 359 -26.86 4.15 15.30
N GLY A 360 -27.38 3.55 14.23
CA GLY A 360 -27.93 4.28 13.09
C GLY A 360 -29.38 4.76 13.32
N ILE A 361 -30.26 3.83 13.70
CA ILE A 361 -31.70 4.10 13.81
C ILE A 361 -32.02 4.85 15.10
N ILE A 362 -31.59 4.32 16.25
CA ILE A 362 -31.98 4.88 17.56
C ILE A 362 -31.34 6.25 17.75
N LEU A 363 -30.05 6.37 17.46
CA LEU A 363 -29.37 7.67 17.55
C LEU A 363 -29.94 8.66 16.54
N GLY A 364 -30.16 8.22 15.29
CA GLY A 364 -30.72 9.08 14.25
C GLY A 364 -32.10 9.62 14.63
N GLN A 365 -32.99 8.75 15.10
CA GLN A 365 -34.33 9.13 15.55
C GLN A 365 -34.27 10.02 16.79
N ALA A 366 -33.50 9.65 17.81
CA ALA A 366 -33.40 10.44 19.04
C ALA A 366 -32.88 11.86 18.79
N VAL A 367 -31.89 12.02 17.92
CA VAL A 367 -31.31 13.33 17.57
C VAL A 367 -32.31 14.20 16.80
N VAL A 368 -33.10 13.60 15.91
CA VAL A 368 -34.17 14.30 15.15
C VAL A 368 -35.33 14.69 16.05
N GLU A 369 -35.80 13.78 16.92
CA GLU A 369 -36.89 14.03 17.86
C GLU A 369 -36.53 15.10 18.88
N ALA A 370 -35.31 15.06 19.42
CA ALA A 370 -34.79 16.08 20.31
C ALA A 370 -34.45 17.40 19.59
N ARG A 371 -34.56 17.44 18.25
CA ARG A 371 -34.23 18.60 17.39
C ARG A 371 -32.84 19.16 17.67
N LEU A 372 -31.88 18.31 18.04
CA LEU A 372 -30.52 18.75 18.35
C LEU A 372 -29.72 19.04 17.07
N VAL A 373 -30.08 18.38 15.96
CA VAL A 373 -29.39 18.48 14.68
C VAL A 373 -30.42 18.54 13.56
N SER A 374 -30.11 19.31 12.51
CA SER A 374 -30.93 19.39 11.30
C SER A 374 -30.92 18.10 10.46
N ASN A 375 -32.09 17.77 9.87
CA ASN A 375 -32.25 16.58 9.04
C ASN A 375 -31.29 16.55 7.84
N LEU A 376 -31.00 17.71 7.25
CA LEU A 376 -30.08 17.82 6.13
C LEU A 376 -28.64 17.43 6.53
N LEU A 377 -28.19 17.88 7.71
CA LEU A 377 -26.85 17.54 8.22
C LEU A 377 -26.71 16.03 8.45
N ILE A 378 -27.75 15.36 8.96
CA ILE A 378 -27.75 13.91 9.14
C ILE A 378 -27.54 13.20 7.80
N ILE A 379 -28.24 13.62 6.74
CA ILE A 379 -28.09 13.04 5.39
C ILE A 379 -26.66 13.25 4.88
N VAL A 380 -26.11 14.46 5.03
CA VAL A 380 -24.74 14.79 4.59
C VAL A 380 -23.71 13.94 5.33
N LEU A 381 -23.82 13.81 6.64
CA LEU A 381 -22.88 13.02 7.45
C LEU A 381 -23.02 11.51 7.20
N ALA A 382 -24.23 11.00 6.96
CA ALA A 382 -24.44 9.60 6.57
C ALA A 382 -23.75 9.32 5.22
N ALA A 383 -23.97 10.17 4.21
CA ALA A 383 -23.32 10.05 2.91
C ALA A 383 -21.79 10.13 3.03
N SER A 384 -21.27 11.09 3.80
CA SER A 384 -19.83 11.24 4.07
C SER A 384 -19.23 10.01 4.77
N THR A 385 -19.97 9.38 5.68
CA THR A 385 -19.50 8.21 6.44
C THR A 385 -19.46 6.98 5.55
N ILE A 386 -20.51 6.74 4.76
CA ILE A 386 -20.56 5.66 3.78
C ILE A 386 -19.44 5.82 2.75
N ALA A 387 -19.24 7.05 2.27
CA ALA A 387 -18.18 7.38 1.33
C ALA A 387 -16.78 7.07 1.90
N ASN A 388 -16.56 7.25 3.21
CA ASN A 388 -15.29 6.91 3.86
C ASN A 388 -14.99 5.40 3.87
N PHE A 389 -16.01 4.53 3.89
CA PHE A 389 -15.82 3.08 3.82
C PHE A 389 -15.38 2.57 2.44
N THR A 390 -15.43 3.43 1.42
CA THR A 390 -14.93 3.09 0.08
C THR A 390 -13.39 3.11 0.00
N ILE A 391 -12.72 3.74 0.98
CA ILE A 391 -11.27 3.85 1.04
C ILE A 391 -10.65 2.52 1.48
N ILE A 392 -9.61 2.10 0.77
CA ILE A 392 -8.92 0.84 1.04
C ILE A 392 -7.89 1.05 2.14
N GLY A 393 -7.87 0.14 3.11
CA GLY A 393 -6.90 0.15 4.20
C GLY A 393 -7.34 1.03 5.38
N TYR A 394 -7.31 0.45 6.58
CA TYR A 394 -7.73 1.12 7.82
C TYR A 394 -6.92 2.39 8.11
N GLN A 395 -5.60 2.36 7.91
CA GLN A 395 -4.72 3.51 8.18
C GLN A 395 -5.05 4.71 7.28
N PHE A 396 -5.36 4.46 6.00
CA PHE A 396 -5.73 5.53 5.07
C PHE A 396 -7.12 6.10 5.38
N ALA A 397 -8.07 5.24 5.78
CA ALA A 397 -9.38 5.69 6.23
C ALA A 397 -9.29 6.60 7.46
N LEU A 398 -8.37 6.32 8.41
CA LEU A 398 -8.12 7.20 9.55
C LEU A 398 -7.56 8.57 9.12
N THR A 399 -6.64 8.61 8.15
CA THR A 399 -6.11 9.86 7.61
C THR A 399 -7.22 10.72 7.01
N VAL A 400 -8.15 10.12 6.26
CA VAL A 400 -9.29 10.84 5.68
C VAL A 400 -10.24 11.36 6.75
N ARG A 401 -10.50 10.58 7.80
CA ARG A 401 -11.29 11.04 8.97
C ARG A 401 -10.67 12.25 9.64
N LEU A 402 -9.35 12.26 9.87
CA LEU A 402 -8.66 13.41 10.45
C LEU A 402 -8.79 14.66 9.56
N TRP A 403 -8.61 14.49 8.24
CA TRP A 403 -8.71 15.60 7.29
C TRP A 403 -10.12 16.19 7.20
N ARG A 404 -11.17 15.40 7.46
CA ARG A 404 -12.55 15.89 7.55
C ARG A 404 -12.69 17.00 8.61
N TYR A 405 -12.10 16.83 9.78
CA TYR A 405 -12.13 17.84 10.86
C TYR A 405 -11.33 19.09 10.50
N ILE A 406 -10.17 18.92 9.88
CA ILE A 406 -9.33 20.03 9.42
C ILE A 406 -10.10 20.88 8.40
N MET A 407 -10.79 20.24 7.45
CA MET A 407 -11.61 20.93 6.45
C MET A 407 -12.81 21.63 7.04
N LEU A 408 -13.49 20.99 8.01
CA LEU A 408 -14.60 21.60 8.74
C LEU A 408 -14.15 22.90 9.45
N PHE A 409 -12.97 22.87 10.06
CA PHE A 409 -12.37 24.04 10.71
C PHE A 409 -12.04 25.16 9.70
N PHE A 410 -11.39 24.85 8.57
CA PHE A 410 -11.13 25.86 7.53
C PHE A 410 -12.41 26.42 6.92
N ALA A 411 -13.40 25.56 6.66
CA ALA A 411 -14.70 25.97 6.17
C ALA A 411 -15.40 26.92 7.14
N THR A 412 -15.22 26.74 8.45
CA THR A 412 -15.81 27.61 9.47
C THR A 412 -15.20 29.01 9.48
N LEU A 413 -13.89 29.11 9.23
CA LEU A 413 -13.18 30.39 9.24
C LEU A 413 -13.37 31.20 7.96
N PHE A 414 -13.36 30.52 6.80
CA PHE A 414 -13.27 31.16 5.49
C PHE A 414 -14.41 30.77 4.54
N GLY A 415 -15.41 30.00 4.99
CA GLY A 415 -16.49 29.53 4.15
C GLY A 415 -16.00 28.63 2.99
N PRO A 416 -16.57 28.77 1.78
CA PRO A 416 -16.15 28.01 0.60
C PRO A 416 -14.67 28.18 0.25
N LEU A 417 -14.09 29.37 0.48
CA LEU A 417 -12.67 29.62 0.25
C LEU A 417 -11.80 28.77 1.18
N GLY A 418 -12.26 28.51 2.41
CA GLY A 418 -11.59 27.61 3.36
C GLY A 418 -11.48 26.18 2.86
N ILE A 419 -12.49 25.69 2.14
CA ILE A 419 -12.47 24.34 1.53
C ILE A 419 -11.40 24.28 0.43
N VAL A 420 -11.30 25.32 -0.40
CA VAL A 420 -10.27 25.41 -1.45
C VAL A 420 -8.87 25.47 -0.83
N CYS A 421 -8.68 26.30 0.19
CA CYS A 421 -7.42 26.39 0.93
C CYS A 421 -7.05 25.07 1.61
N GLY A 422 -8.00 24.41 2.26
CA GLY A 422 -7.80 23.11 2.89
C GLY A 422 -7.43 22.03 1.87
N LEU A 423 -8.08 22.02 0.70
CA LEU A 423 -7.75 21.09 -0.39
C LEU A 423 -6.35 21.34 -0.94
N TYR A 424 -5.97 22.61 -1.11
CA TYR A 424 -4.61 22.97 -1.48
C TYR A 424 -3.58 22.50 -0.44
N LEU A 425 -3.86 22.65 0.86
CA LEU A 425 -2.99 22.16 1.93
C LEU A 425 -2.87 20.62 1.90
N LEU A 426 -3.97 19.91 1.67
CA LEU A 426 -3.98 18.45 1.53
C LEU A 426 -3.11 18.02 0.33
N LEU A 427 -3.31 18.62 -0.84
CA LEU A 427 -2.52 18.35 -2.04
C LEU A 427 -1.03 18.65 -1.82
N SER A 428 -0.72 19.79 -1.20
CA SER A 428 0.64 20.17 -0.83
C SER A 428 1.25 19.12 0.09
N LEU A 429 0.54 18.67 1.13
CA LEU A 429 1.05 17.65 2.05
C LEU A 429 1.40 16.36 1.30
N ILE A 430 0.45 15.82 0.52
CA ILE A 430 0.63 14.57 -0.25
C ILE A 430 1.84 14.67 -1.20
N SER A 431 2.05 15.83 -1.83
CA SER A 431 3.19 16.04 -2.74
C SER A 431 4.54 16.11 -2.02
N THR A 432 4.56 16.62 -0.78
CA THR A 432 5.79 16.76 0.02
C THR A 432 6.15 15.50 0.81
N THR A 433 5.19 14.62 1.08
CA THR A 433 5.47 13.39 1.84
C THR A 433 6.36 12.44 1.05
N THR A 434 7.52 12.12 1.62
CA THR A 434 8.46 11.13 1.08
C THR A 434 8.69 10.01 2.08
N MET A 435 8.85 8.78 1.59
CA MET A 435 9.25 7.60 2.37
C MET A 435 10.49 6.99 1.72
N LEU A 436 11.58 6.81 2.48
CA LEU A 436 12.87 6.30 1.99
C LEU A 436 13.27 6.96 0.66
N SER A 437 13.28 8.31 0.66
CA SER A 437 13.65 9.14 -0.49
C SER A 437 12.76 9.01 -1.74
N LYS A 438 11.63 8.27 -1.68
CA LYS A 438 10.61 8.21 -2.74
C LYS A 438 9.39 9.06 -2.35
N PRO A 439 8.92 9.96 -3.23
CA PRO A 439 7.70 10.72 -2.95
C PRO A 439 6.46 9.82 -2.98
N PHE A 440 5.46 10.14 -2.17
CA PHE A 440 4.22 9.37 -2.06
C PHE A 440 3.41 9.37 -3.38
N MET A 441 3.54 10.43 -4.18
CA MET A 441 3.00 10.52 -5.54
C MET A 441 3.86 9.82 -6.60
N SER A 442 5.03 9.26 -6.25
CA SER A 442 5.85 8.56 -7.23
C SER A 442 5.09 7.41 -7.87
N THR A 443 5.27 7.26 -9.17
CA THR A 443 4.90 6.03 -9.87
C THR A 443 6.14 5.13 -9.92
N SER A 444 6.12 4.04 -9.15
CA SER A 444 7.11 2.98 -9.30
C SER A 444 6.80 2.23 -10.60
N SER A 445 7.46 2.61 -11.69
CA SER A 445 7.48 1.80 -12.92
C SER A 445 8.50 0.67 -12.72
N PRO A 446 8.14 -0.60 -12.95
CA PRO A 446 9.10 -1.69 -12.87
C PRO A 446 10.22 -1.47 -13.89
N LYS A 447 11.48 -1.66 -13.48
CA LYS A 447 12.62 -1.61 -14.40
C LYS A 447 12.42 -2.65 -15.52
N ALA A 448 12.82 -2.29 -16.74
CA ALA A 448 12.50 -2.92 -18.03
C ALA A 448 13.02 -4.35 -18.28
N GLY A 449 12.98 -5.25 -17.28
CA GLY A 449 13.41 -6.64 -17.38
C GLY A 449 12.28 -7.68 -17.39
N ILE A 450 11.03 -7.28 -17.16
CA ILE A 450 9.86 -8.18 -17.22
C ILE A 450 9.33 -8.18 -18.66
N ARG A 451 9.18 -9.37 -19.25
CA ARG A 451 8.69 -9.54 -20.63
C ARG A 451 7.38 -8.75 -20.86
N PRO A 452 7.29 -7.95 -21.95
CA PRO A 452 6.18 -7.02 -22.18
C PRO A 452 4.81 -7.70 -22.32
N ASP A 453 4.78 -8.98 -22.63
CA ASP A 453 3.63 -9.85 -22.77
C ASP A 453 2.92 -10.16 -21.43
N GLU A 454 3.65 -10.31 -20.32
CA GLU A 454 3.07 -10.43 -18.96
C GLU A 454 2.83 -9.06 -18.30
N ALA A 455 3.66 -8.06 -18.62
CA ALA A 455 3.51 -6.70 -18.11
C ALA A 455 2.24 -6.00 -18.63
N ARG A 456 1.73 -6.39 -19.81
CA ARG A 456 0.55 -5.80 -20.45
C ARG A 456 -0.75 -6.06 -19.70
N TYR A 457 -0.83 -7.16 -18.94
CA TYR A 457 -1.99 -7.54 -18.13
C TYR A 457 -1.84 -7.10 -16.66
N LEU A 458 -0.61 -7.03 -16.13
CA LEU A 458 -0.37 -6.55 -14.77
C LEU A 458 -0.51 -5.03 -14.61
N ASP A 459 -0.35 -4.28 -15.70
CA ASP A 459 -0.34 -2.82 -15.65
C ASP A 459 -1.67 -2.23 -16.14
N LEU A 460 -2.66 -2.20 -15.23
CA LEU A 460 -3.86 -1.36 -15.39
C LEU A 460 -3.46 0.08 -15.78
N ARG A 461 -2.27 0.56 -15.40
CA ARG A 461 -1.73 1.86 -15.81
C ARG A 461 -1.63 2.04 -17.32
N ALA A 462 -1.26 0.99 -18.06
CA ALA A 462 -1.19 1.01 -19.52
C ALA A 462 -2.60 1.10 -20.14
N VAL A 463 -3.60 0.50 -19.52
CA VAL A 463 -5.00 0.59 -19.94
C VAL A 463 -5.63 1.95 -19.59
N TYR A 464 -5.31 2.51 -18.43
CA TYR A 464 -5.71 3.88 -18.03
C TYR A 464 -5.08 4.96 -18.91
N CYS A 465 -3.81 4.81 -19.30
CA CYS A 465 -3.17 5.73 -20.26
C CYS A 465 -3.61 5.47 -21.71
N ALA A 466 -3.97 4.23 -22.08
CA ALA A 466 -4.42 3.90 -23.42
C ALA A 466 -5.89 4.27 -23.68
N SER A 467 -6.77 4.29 -22.67
CA SER A 467 -8.19 4.65 -22.86
C SER A 467 -8.42 6.13 -23.15
N ILE A 468 -7.42 6.99 -22.88
CA ILE A 468 -7.43 8.43 -23.18
C ILE A 468 -6.86 8.69 -24.60
N ARG A 469 -6.33 7.67 -25.30
CA ARG A 469 -5.98 7.79 -26.72
C ARG A 469 -7.24 7.57 -27.57
N PRO A 470 -7.65 8.50 -28.44
CA PRO A 470 -8.70 8.21 -29.41
C PRO A 470 -8.24 7.04 -30.29
N ALA A 471 -9.07 6.00 -30.35
CA ALA A 471 -8.80 4.77 -31.07
C ALA A 471 -8.66 5.03 -32.58
N HIS A 472 -7.43 5.00 -33.09
CA HIS A 472 -7.21 4.63 -34.48
C HIS A 472 -7.02 3.11 -34.54
N VAL A 473 -7.97 2.48 -35.23
CA VAL A 473 -8.04 1.06 -35.55
C VAL A 473 -6.69 0.56 -36.07
N TYR A 474 -6.03 -0.30 -35.29
CA TYR A 474 -4.83 -1.02 -35.70
C TYR A 474 -5.25 -2.47 -36.02
N PHE A 475 -5.26 -2.83 -37.31
CA PHE A 475 -5.31 -4.24 -37.72
C PHE A 475 -3.92 -4.85 -37.50
N PRO A 476 -3.78 -5.94 -36.72
CA PRO A 476 -2.50 -6.64 -36.60
C PRO A 476 -2.21 -7.42 -37.90
N PRO A 477 -0.97 -7.45 -38.40
CA PRO A 477 -0.61 -8.35 -39.49
C PRO A 477 -0.54 -9.78 -38.93
N GLU A 478 -1.46 -10.64 -39.35
CA GLU A 478 -1.39 -12.08 -39.14
C GLU A 478 -0.09 -12.63 -39.75
N ARG A 479 0.82 -13.13 -38.92
CA ARG A 479 1.85 -14.09 -39.33
C ARG A 479 1.36 -15.48 -38.95
N TYR A 480 0.71 -16.18 -39.88
CA TYR A 480 0.61 -17.63 -39.81
C TYR A 480 1.92 -18.26 -40.32
N PRO A 481 2.46 -19.30 -39.66
CA PRO A 481 3.54 -20.09 -40.23
C PRO A 481 2.98 -20.93 -41.39
N ILE A 482 3.53 -20.73 -42.59
CA ILE A 482 3.24 -21.54 -43.77
C ILE A 482 3.81 -22.95 -43.53
N PRO A 483 3.02 -24.03 -43.62
CA PRO A 483 3.55 -25.39 -43.57
C PRO A 483 4.34 -25.68 -44.84
N VAL A 484 5.63 -25.99 -44.68
CA VAL A 484 6.52 -26.40 -45.76
C VAL A 484 6.13 -27.82 -46.19
N PHE A 485 5.35 -27.94 -47.26
CA PHE A 485 5.20 -29.20 -48.00
C PHE A 485 6.40 -29.37 -48.93
N ARG A 486 7.18 -30.45 -48.74
CA ARG A 486 8.18 -30.92 -49.70
C ARG A 486 7.46 -31.45 -50.95
N PRO A 487 7.81 -31.01 -52.17
CA PRO A 487 7.60 -31.82 -53.35
C PRO A 487 8.85 -32.69 -53.57
N LEU A 488 8.64 -34.00 -53.56
CA LEU A 488 9.55 -34.99 -54.13
C LEU A 488 9.16 -35.20 -55.59
N VAL A 489 10.16 -35.55 -56.41
CA VAL A 489 10.07 -36.08 -57.78
C VAL A 489 10.24 -35.06 -58.93
N ASP A 490 11.49 -35.03 -59.39
CA ASP A 490 11.99 -35.20 -60.76
C ASP A 490 11.47 -34.33 -61.92
N GLY A 491 12.45 -33.79 -62.67
CA GLY A 491 12.32 -33.64 -64.11
C GLY A 491 12.83 -32.33 -64.68
N CYS A 492 14.05 -32.39 -65.23
CA CYS A 492 14.44 -31.80 -66.52
C CYS A 492 14.20 -30.30 -66.75
N THR A 493 15.22 -29.45 -66.55
CA THR A 493 16.21 -29.00 -67.55
C THR A 493 15.79 -27.81 -68.43
N TRP A 494 16.76 -26.90 -68.60
CA TRP A 494 16.96 -25.91 -69.68
C TRP A 494 16.49 -24.46 -69.49
N MET A 495 17.52 -23.62 -69.25
CA MET A 495 17.91 -22.44 -70.03
C MET A 495 17.11 -21.11 -69.98
N ALA A 496 17.92 -20.06 -69.74
CA ALA A 496 17.90 -18.74 -70.38
C ALA A 496 17.11 -17.59 -69.72
N ALA A 497 17.88 -16.69 -69.10
CA ALA A 497 17.68 -15.23 -69.19
C ALA A 497 17.76 -14.78 -70.68
N PRO A 498 17.44 -13.53 -71.11
CA PRO A 498 17.38 -12.28 -70.32
C PRO A 498 16.34 -11.20 -70.75
N GLY A 499 16.22 -10.14 -69.95
CA GLY A 499 16.43 -8.78 -70.46
C GLY A 499 15.23 -7.89 -70.86
N ARG A 500 15.22 -6.71 -70.21
CA ARG A 500 15.22 -5.34 -70.78
C ARG A 500 13.91 -4.61 -71.12
N LEU A 501 13.86 -3.37 -70.58
CA LEU A 501 13.23 -2.12 -71.06
C LEU A 501 11.69 -2.13 -71.23
N ALA A 502 10.93 -1.05 -71.11
CA ALA A 502 11.05 0.32 -70.59
C ALA A 502 9.69 1.01 -70.86
N LEU A 503 9.51 2.19 -70.27
CA LEU A 503 8.60 3.27 -70.68
C LEU A 503 7.07 3.08 -70.60
N ALA A 504 6.49 3.81 -69.64
CA ALA A 504 5.48 4.87 -69.81
C ALA A 504 4.51 4.80 -71.01
N ALA A 505 3.20 4.82 -70.74
CA ALA A 505 2.35 6.02 -70.83
C ALA A 505 0.83 5.72 -70.94
N ARG A 506 0.06 6.58 -70.24
CA ARG A 506 -1.21 7.24 -70.65
C ARG A 506 -2.57 6.51 -70.68
N ARG A 507 -3.51 7.21 -70.02
CA ARG A 507 -4.92 7.56 -70.37
C ARG A 507 -5.93 6.39 -70.47
N GLY A 508 -7.19 6.51 -70.07
CA GLY A 508 -8.00 7.61 -69.53
C GLY A 508 -9.50 7.33 -69.75
N ILE A 509 -10.35 8.04 -68.98
CA ILE A 509 -11.70 8.57 -69.30
C ILE A 509 -12.90 7.60 -69.50
N GLN A 510 -13.98 7.86 -68.73
CA GLN A 510 -15.43 8.05 -69.06
C GLN A 510 -16.30 7.46 -67.92
N GLY A 511 -17.39 8.03 -67.38
CA GLY A 511 -18.25 9.19 -67.66
C GLY A 511 -19.74 8.80 -67.43
N GLY A 512 -20.56 9.59 -66.71
CA GLY A 512 -22.04 9.39 -66.65
C GLY A 512 -22.81 10.17 -65.55
N LYS A 513 -23.94 10.82 -65.91
CA LYS A 513 -24.71 11.87 -65.19
C LYS A 513 -26.11 11.41 -64.69
N ARG A 514 -26.68 12.07 -63.66
CA ARG A 514 -28.02 12.78 -63.56
C ARG A 514 -28.48 12.97 -62.08
N GLY A 515 -28.97 14.17 -61.70
CA GLY A 515 -29.49 14.54 -60.34
C GLY A 515 -31.02 14.37 -60.18
N PRO A 516 -31.77 15.20 -59.40
CA PRO A 516 -31.52 15.78 -58.06
C PRO A 516 -32.72 15.58 -57.06
N ALA A 517 -32.51 15.77 -55.76
CA ALA A 517 -33.59 16.08 -54.78
C ALA A 517 -32.97 16.76 -53.54
N GLY A 518 -33.61 17.85 -53.09
CA GLY A 518 -33.06 18.78 -52.10
C GLY A 518 -33.57 18.56 -50.68
N LEU A 519 -32.87 19.19 -49.73
CA LEU A 519 -33.43 19.61 -48.45
C LEU A 519 -32.65 20.84 -47.95
N HIS A 520 -33.36 21.95 -47.85
CA HIS A 520 -32.90 23.23 -47.28
C HIS A 520 -32.88 23.14 -45.75
N ILE A 521 -31.78 23.56 -45.11
CA ILE A 521 -31.82 24.19 -43.79
C ILE A 521 -30.97 25.46 -43.83
N GLU A 522 -31.62 26.53 -43.42
CA GLU A 522 -31.28 27.94 -43.49
C GLU A 522 -30.26 28.31 -42.40
N VAL A 523 -29.12 28.93 -42.77
CA VAL A 523 -28.21 29.60 -41.83
C VAL A 523 -28.27 31.10 -42.11
N LYS A 524 -28.91 31.83 -41.20
CA LYS A 524 -29.00 33.29 -41.24
C LYS A 524 -27.71 33.92 -40.71
N LYS A 525 -27.00 34.65 -41.58
CA LYS A 525 -25.89 35.56 -41.27
C LYS A 525 -26.40 36.84 -40.61
N SER A 526 -25.60 37.40 -39.70
CA SER A 526 -25.31 38.85 -39.49
C SER A 526 -24.69 38.97 -38.09
N THR A 527 -23.51 39.56 -37.86
CA THR A 527 -23.14 40.92 -38.30
C THR A 527 -21.61 41.06 -38.32
N SER A 528 -21.10 41.57 -39.44
CA SER A 528 -19.74 42.06 -39.65
C SER A 528 -19.72 43.59 -39.48
N ALA A 529 -18.76 44.13 -38.74
CA ALA A 529 -18.18 45.48 -38.84
C ALA A 529 -17.21 45.59 -37.66
N TYR A 530 -15.90 45.59 -37.83
CA TYR A 530 -15.08 46.63 -38.46
C TYR A 530 -13.72 46.00 -38.80
N LEU A 531 -13.20 46.25 -40.00
CA LEU A 531 -11.79 46.50 -40.31
C LEU A 531 -11.57 46.30 -41.82
N ALA A 532 -11.80 47.38 -42.56
CA ALA A 532 -11.20 47.59 -43.87
C ALA A 532 -10.26 48.78 -43.75
N ARG A 533 -8.96 48.51 -43.70
CA ARG A 533 -7.87 49.38 -44.18
C ARG A 533 -6.65 48.48 -44.38
N GLY A 534 -6.38 48.19 -45.64
CA GLY A 534 -5.14 47.55 -46.05
C GLY A 534 -3.98 48.52 -45.93
N VAL A 535 -2.82 47.97 -45.57
CA VAL A 535 -1.51 48.41 -46.06
C VAL A 535 -0.69 47.14 -46.21
N ASP A 536 -0.26 46.89 -47.44
CA ASP A 536 0.74 45.90 -47.82
C ASP A 536 2.07 46.20 -47.10
N ASP A 537 2.73 45.18 -46.54
CA ASP A 537 4.07 44.86 -47.02
C ASP A 537 4.62 43.55 -46.46
N LYS A 538 5.24 42.79 -47.37
CA LYS A 538 6.03 41.60 -47.10
C LYS A 538 7.34 42.02 -46.45
N GLN A 539 7.53 41.70 -45.19
CA GLN A 539 8.79 41.26 -44.58
C GLN A 539 8.57 41.19 -43.07
N TYR A 540 8.61 39.99 -42.51
CA TYR A 540 9.33 39.65 -41.27
C TYR A 540 9.00 38.21 -40.89
N LEU A 541 9.98 37.35 -41.15
CA LEU A 541 10.11 36.02 -40.55
C LEU A 541 10.21 36.14 -39.03
N ARG A 542 9.64 35.13 -38.34
CA ARG A 542 9.68 34.89 -36.89
C ARG A 542 8.92 35.90 -36.03
N HIS A 543 7.74 35.53 -35.54
CA HIS A 543 7.41 35.68 -34.13
C HIS A 543 6.20 34.79 -33.79
N SER A 544 6.43 33.92 -32.82
CA SER A 544 5.47 33.07 -32.12
C SER A 544 4.39 33.94 -31.46
N PHE A 545 3.13 33.50 -31.48
CA PHE A 545 2.05 34.10 -30.70
C PHE A 545 2.41 34.09 -29.21
N ASP A 546 2.69 35.27 -28.69
CA ASP A 546 2.97 35.53 -27.28
C ASP A 546 1.64 35.57 -26.50
N TYR A 547 1.39 34.53 -25.70
CA TYR A 547 0.20 34.39 -24.83
C TYR A 547 0.44 34.99 -23.43
N SER A 548 1.28 36.02 -23.31
CA SER A 548 1.57 36.70 -22.05
C SER A 548 0.73 37.96 -21.87
N ARG A 549 -0.58 37.83 -21.59
CA ARG A 549 -1.40 38.84 -20.87
C ARG A 549 -2.84 38.37 -20.59
N PRO A 550 -3.04 37.54 -19.54
CA PRO A 550 -4.28 37.55 -18.76
C PRO A 550 -4.14 38.32 -17.43
N PHE A 551 -2.96 38.88 -17.12
CA PHE A 551 -2.60 39.35 -15.78
C PHE A 551 -3.08 40.77 -15.39
N ALA A 552 -3.47 41.62 -16.34
CA ALA A 552 -3.85 43.00 -16.00
C ALA A 552 -5.23 43.12 -15.32
N VAL A 553 -6.12 42.14 -15.52
CA VAL A 553 -7.49 42.20 -14.97
C VAL A 553 -7.56 41.62 -13.55
N THR A 554 -6.70 40.66 -13.23
CA THR A 554 -6.61 40.06 -11.88
C THR A 554 -5.84 40.91 -10.88
N GLU A 555 -4.80 41.65 -11.29
CA GLU A 555 -4.08 42.57 -10.39
C GLU A 555 -4.98 43.69 -9.84
N THR A 556 -5.94 44.16 -10.64
CA THR A 556 -6.82 45.27 -10.26
C THR A 556 -7.90 44.85 -9.26
N ILE A 557 -8.38 43.60 -9.33
CA ILE A 557 -9.43 43.06 -8.44
C ILE A 557 -8.83 42.69 -7.07
N PHE A 558 -7.62 42.12 -7.05
CA PHE A 558 -6.93 41.73 -5.82
C PHE A 558 -6.45 42.94 -4.99
N PHE A 559 -6.00 44.04 -5.61
CA PHE A 559 -5.55 45.22 -4.85
C PHE A 559 -6.69 45.98 -4.16
N THR A 560 -7.91 45.94 -4.70
CA THR A 560 -9.09 46.57 -4.09
C THR A 560 -9.56 45.87 -2.82
N GLU A 561 -9.41 44.55 -2.70
CA GLU A 561 -9.82 43.81 -1.49
C GLU A 561 -8.80 43.89 -0.34
N TYR A 562 -7.49 43.95 -0.63
CA TYR A 562 -6.48 44.08 0.43
C TYR A 562 -6.45 45.47 1.09
N ALA A 563 -6.83 46.53 0.37
CA ALA A 563 -7.01 47.86 0.94
C ALA A 563 -8.18 47.93 1.94
N ALA A 564 -9.18 47.06 1.80
CA ALA A 564 -10.33 46.97 2.70
C ALA A 564 -10.03 46.21 4.02
N LEU A 565 -8.92 45.46 4.09
CA LEU A 565 -8.59 44.56 5.21
C LEU A 565 -7.45 45.07 6.12
N GLY A 566 -6.85 46.24 5.86
CA GLY A 566 -5.90 46.88 6.78
C GLY A 566 -4.61 46.09 7.07
N ILE A 567 -4.23 45.16 6.20
CA ILE A 567 -3.05 44.31 6.39
C ILE A 567 -1.79 45.05 5.91
N ASN A 568 -0.84 45.29 6.82
CA ASN A 568 0.42 45.97 6.53
C ASN A 568 1.18 45.32 5.36
N GLY A 569 1.60 46.14 4.40
CA GLY A 569 2.06 45.74 3.06
C GLY A 569 3.30 44.83 3.01
N ALA A 570 4.06 44.68 4.09
CA ALA A 570 5.21 43.77 4.12
C ALA A 570 4.79 42.29 4.26
N ALA A 571 3.78 41.99 5.09
CA ALA A 571 3.26 40.63 5.28
C ALA A 571 2.45 40.17 4.05
N ALA A 572 1.65 41.07 3.48
CA ALA A 572 0.93 40.81 2.24
C ALA A 572 1.87 40.55 1.06
N ARG A 573 2.99 41.29 0.95
CA ARG A 573 4.01 41.04 -0.09
C ARG A 573 4.76 39.72 0.13
N LEU A 574 5.06 39.34 1.36
CA LEU A 574 5.69 38.05 1.65
C LEU A 574 4.77 36.87 1.32
N ILE A 575 3.49 36.96 1.68
CA ILE A 575 2.48 35.95 1.33
C ILE A 575 2.28 35.91 -0.19
N HIS A 576 2.20 37.06 -0.86
CA HIS A 576 2.02 37.14 -2.31
C HIS A 576 3.24 36.64 -3.09
N VAL A 577 4.47 36.94 -2.66
CA VAL A 577 5.69 36.39 -3.27
C VAL A 577 5.79 34.87 -3.03
N TYR A 578 5.41 34.39 -1.84
CA TYR A 578 5.37 32.96 -1.54
C TYR A 578 4.28 32.23 -2.35
N PHE A 579 3.11 32.87 -2.54
CA PHE A 579 1.98 32.36 -3.31
C PHE A 579 2.26 32.38 -4.82
N VAL A 580 2.89 33.44 -5.33
CA VAL A 580 3.27 33.57 -6.75
C VAL A 580 4.42 32.63 -7.10
N CYS A 581 5.45 32.48 -6.26
CA CYS A 581 6.54 31.54 -6.52
C CYS A 581 6.09 30.07 -6.46
N ARG A 582 5.15 29.70 -5.58
CA ARG A 582 4.57 28.34 -5.56
C ARG A 582 3.47 28.12 -6.58
N ALA A 583 2.68 29.14 -6.93
CA ALA A 583 1.76 29.08 -8.06
C ALA A 583 2.53 28.97 -9.39
N GLN A 584 3.68 29.63 -9.53
CA GLN A 584 4.61 29.40 -10.64
C GLN A 584 5.13 27.96 -10.63
N PHE A 585 5.37 27.34 -9.47
CA PHE A 585 5.77 25.93 -9.40
C PHE A 585 4.62 24.96 -9.77
N VAL A 586 3.37 25.27 -9.41
CA VAL A 586 2.19 24.48 -9.77
C VAL A 586 1.79 24.70 -11.22
N ILE A 587 1.89 25.92 -11.75
CA ILE A 587 1.71 26.22 -13.18
C ILE A 587 2.88 25.63 -13.97
N ALA A 588 4.10 25.63 -13.47
CA ALA A 588 5.22 24.91 -14.08
C ALA A 588 5.06 23.39 -13.98
N SER A 589 4.39 22.85 -12.95
CA SER A 589 4.05 21.43 -12.84
C SER A 589 2.87 21.05 -13.75
N PHE A 590 1.89 21.93 -13.93
CA PHE A 590 0.79 21.77 -14.89
C PHE A 590 1.27 21.96 -16.33
N LEU A 591 2.20 22.89 -16.57
CA LEU A 591 2.86 23.11 -17.86
C LEU A 591 3.86 21.99 -18.15
N ALA A 592 4.61 21.47 -17.17
CA ALA A 592 5.44 20.28 -17.34
C ALA A 592 4.56 19.04 -17.59
N CYS A 593 3.37 18.95 -16.99
CA CYS A 593 2.39 17.91 -17.29
C CYS A 593 1.79 18.10 -18.70
N ARG A 594 1.59 19.35 -19.17
CA ARG A 594 1.15 19.68 -20.53
C ARG A 594 2.26 19.47 -21.58
N ASP A 595 3.51 19.76 -21.24
CA ASP A 595 4.70 19.60 -22.08
C ASP A 595 5.13 18.12 -22.13
N PHE A 596 4.89 17.36 -21.08
CA PHE A 596 4.90 15.89 -21.10
C PHE A 596 3.80 15.32 -22.01
N TRP A 597 2.63 15.96 -22.05
CA TRP A 597 1.53 15.60 -22.97
C TRP A 597 1.74 16.05 -24.43
N THR A 598 2.60 17.03 -24.69
CA THR A 598 2.85 17.56 -26.05
C THR A 598 4.19 17.15 -26.65
N SER A 599 5.20 16.82 -25.85
CA SER A 599 6.47 16.21 -26.34
C SER A 599 6.30 14.76 -26.81
N ALA A 600 5.26 14.05 -26.35
CA ALA A 600 4.87 12.75 -26.91
C ALA A 600 4.23 12.83 -28.33
N ARG A 601 4.23 14.01 -28.95
CA ARG A 601 3.72 14.24 -30.31
C ARG A 601 4.80 14.50 -31.37
N VAL A 602 6.05 14.69 -30.95
CA VAL A 602 7.20 14.83 -31.85
C VAL A 602 8.37 14.11 -31.19
N ASP A 603 8.39 12.80 -31.36
CA ASP A 603 9.56 11.95 -31.67
C ASP A 603 9.11 10.50 -31.88
#